data_AF-A0A076HPX8-F1
#
_entry.id   AF-A0A076HPX8-F1
#
_cell.length_a   1.000
_cell.length_b   1.000
_cell.length_c   1.000
_cell.angle_alpha   90.00
_cell.angle_beta   90.00
_cell.angle_gamma   90.00
#
_symmetry.space_group_name_H-M   'P 1'
#
loop_
_entity.id
_entity.type
_entity.pdbx_description
1 polymer ?
#
loop_
_entity_poly.entity_id
_entity_poly.type
_entity_poly.pdbx_seq_one_letter_code
_entity_poly.pdbx_strand_id
1 'polypeptide(L)'
;MKKLLSALAATLVLLCATGTTVSAQKFGYVDSEFIMGKMPAYAQAQTEINTLSGNWQKEIEAQKKDLDKLYRTYQAEEVLLTEPMKKKRQDEILKKEQDIKTYQNRIFGYEGQLFKKRQELTKPVQDQVFEAIEKVAKKKQLAIVFDKSGDLTMLYTNPVHDYTEFVLEELGLASEDRNQTPQRGAVKTVATPQTPAGDEAEADTEKPAAKPATRPARPAGRKN
;
A
#
# COMPACT_ATOMS: atom_id res chain seq x y z
N MET A 1 -15.25 -57.61 -34.40
CA MET A 1 -15.81 -56.23 -34.38
C MET A 1 -16.53 -55.89 -33.07
N LYS A 2 -17.47 -56.70 -32.57
CA LYS A 2 -18.20 -56.42 -31.31
C LYS A 2 -17.31 -56.22 -30.06
N LYS A 3 -16.24 -57.02 -29.93
CA LYS A 3 -15.26 -56.91 -28.82
C LYS A 3 -14.39 -55.64 -28.86
N LEU A 4 -14.15 -55.11 -30.06
CA LEU A 4 -13.43 -53.84 -30.27
C LEU A 4 -14.33 -52.64 -29.96
N LEU A 5 -15.61 -52.70 -30.34
CA LEU A 5 -16.61 -51.69 -29.99
C LEU A 5 -16.86 -51.60 -28.47
N SER A 6 -16.94 -52.74 -27.78
CA SER A 6 -17.10 -52.75 -26.31
C SER A 6 -15.85 -52.26 -25.57
N ALA A 7 -14.65 -52.56 -26.08
CA ALA A 7 -13.41 -52.04 -25.49
C ALA A 7 -13.29 -50.51 -25.70
N LEU A 8 -13.67 -50.00 -26.88
CA LEU A 8 -13.68 -48.56 -27.15
C LEU A 8 -14.69 -47.82 -26.26
N ALA A 9 -15.88 -48.40 -26.05
CA ALA A 9 -16.89 -47.83 -25.16
C ALA A 9 -16.42 -47.80 -23.69
N ALA A 10 -15.75 -48.85 -23.21
CA ALA A 10 -15.20 -48.90 -21.86
C ALA A 10 -14.08 -47.87 -21.63
N THR A 11 -13.19 -47.67 -22.61
CA THR A 11 -12.15 -46.65 -22.54
C THR A 11 -12.73 -45.23 -22.57
N LEU A 12 -13.79 -44.99 -23.34
CA LEU A 12 -14.46 -43.69 -23.39
C LEU A 12 -15.17 -43.34 -22.06
N VAL A 13 -15.79 -44.34 -21.41
CA VAL A 13 -16.41 -44.18 -20.09
C VAL A 13 -15.35 -43.91 -19.02
N LEU A 14 -14.20 -44.59 -19.08
CA LEU A 14 -13.09 -44.37 -18.15
C LEU A 14 -12.47 -42.97 -18.32
N LEU A 15 -12.42 -42.46 -19.55
CA LEU A 15 -11.91 -41.11 -19.86
C LEU A 15 -12.92 -40.00 -19.46
N CYS A 16 -14.22 -40.29 -19.46
CA CYS A 16 -15.24 -39.36 -18.93
C CYS A 16 -15.30 -39.39 -17.39
N ALA A 17 -14.89 -40.49 -16.75
CA ALA A 17 -14.83 -40.61 -15.29
C ALA A 17 -13.64 -39.84 -14.69
N THR A 18 -12.62 -39.49 -15.48
CA THR A 18 -11.57 -38.55 -15.09
C THR A 18 -12.03 -37.11 -15.29
N GLY A 19 -13.13 -36.73 -14.62
CA GLY A 19 -13.50 -35.32 -14.51
C GLY A 19 -12.38 -34.60 -13.76
N THR A 20 -11.64 -33.74 -14.46
CA THR A 20 -10.65 -32.88 -13.81
C THR A 20 -11.39 -31.91 -12.90
N THR A 21 -11.33 -32.13 -11.59
CA THR A 21 -11.79 -31.14 -10.62
C THR A 21 -10.85 -29.95 -10.72
N VAL A 22 -11.22 -28.93 -11.50
CA VAL A 22 -10.59 -27.61 -11.44
C VAL A 22 -10.91 -27.05 -10.06
N SER A 23 -9.95 -27.20 -9.14
CA SER A 23 -9.97 -26.48 -7.87
C SER A 23 -9.58 -25.04 -8.17
N ALA A 24 -10.57 -24.16 -8.30
CA ALA A 24 -10.30 -22.74 -8.41
C ALA A 24 -9.60 -22.28 -7.11
N GLN A 25 -8.40 -21.72 -7.25
CA GLN A 25 -7.66 -21.17 -6.12
C GLN A 25 -8.53 -20.09 -5.46
N LYS A 26 -8.75 -20.20 -4.15
CA LYS A 26 -9.52 -19.22 -3.40
C LYS A 26 -8.59 -18.07 -3.01
N PHE A 27 -8.98 -16.87 -3.40
CA PHE A 27 -8.29 -15.64 -3.03
C PHE A 27 -9.14 -14.89 -2.00
N GLY A 28 -8.47 -14.18 -1.10
CA GLY A 28 -9.10 -13.25 -0.17
C GLY A 28 -8.31 -11.96 -0.09
N TYR A 29 -8.89 -10.95 0.51
CA TYR A 29 -8.18 -9.75 0.91
C TYR A 29 -8.55 -9.35 2.33
N VAL A 30 -7.67 -8.57 2.95
CA VAL A 30 -7.84 -7.98 4.28
C VAL A 30 -7.40 -6.52 4.25
N ASP A 31 -7.85 -5.75 5.22
CA ASP A 31 -7.41 -4.37 5.46
C ASP A 31 -6.55 -4.35 6.73
N SER A 32 -5.23 -4.52 6.57
CA SER A 32 -4.31 -4.66 7.70
C SER A 32 -4.22 -3.38 8.55
N GLU A 33 -4.32 -2.21 7.92
CA GLU A 33 -4.34 -0.91 8.60
C GLU A 33 -5.59 -0.78 9.47
N PHE A 34 -6.76 -1.17 8.96
CA PHE A 34 -7.98 -1.19 9.76
C PHE A 34 -7.87 -2.16 10.94
N ILE A 35 -7.32 -3.36 10.73
CA ILE A 35 -7.14 -4.37 11.79
C ILE A 35 -6.20 -3.83 12.87
N MET A 36 -5.01 -3.35 12.50
CA MET A 36 -4.05 -2.76 13.41
C MET A 36 -4.65 -1.57 14.16
N GLY A 37 -5.45 -0.73 13.48
CA GLY A 37 -6.15 0.40 14.09
C GLY A 37 -7.14 0.03 15.20
N LYS A 38 -7.59 -1.24 15.27
CA LYS A 38 -8.43 -1.76 16.37
C LYS A 38 -7.62 -2.31 17.53
N MET A 39 -6.32 -2.52 17.37
CA MET A 39 -5.44 -3.08 18.39
C MET A 39 -4.98 -1.99 19.36
N PRO A 40 -5.20 -2.15 20.69
CA PRO A 40 -4.69 -1.19 21.68
C PRO A 40 -3.18 -1.01 21.63
N ALA A 41 -2.45 -2.09 21.35
CA ALA A 41 -0.99 -2.08 21.21
C ALA A 41 -0.51 -1.17 20.06
N TYR A 42 -1.26 -1.10 18.96
CA TYR A 42 -0.94 -0.21 17.84
C TYR A 42 -1.13 1.26 18.21
N ALA A 43 -2.22 1.59 18.91
CA ALA A 43 -2.46 2.94 19.40
C ALA A 43 -1.39 3.41 20.40
N GLN A 44 -0.94 2.50 21.29
CA GLN A 44 0.18 2.77 22.20
C GLN A 44 1.48 3.00 21.44
N ALA A 45 1.84 2.12 20.50
CA ALA A 45 3.01 2.27 19.65
C ALA A 45 3.00 3.61 18.89
N GLN A 46 1.86 3.98 18.30
CA GLN A 46 1.71 5.26 17.59
C GLN A 46 1.91 6.46 18.52
N THR A 47 1.37 6.39 19.74
CA THR A 47 1.53 7.44 20.76
C THR A 47 2.99 7.59 21.17
N GLU A 48 3.69 6.48 21.38
CA GLU A 48 5.11 6.47 21.73
C GLU A 48 5.98 7.03 20.60
N ILE A 49 5.74 6.61 19.35
CA ILE A 49 6.42 7.13 18.16
C ILE A 49 6.22 8.65 18.04
N ASN A 50 4.98 9.13 18.22
CA ASN A 50 4.66 10.55 18.17
C ASN A 50 5.38 11.33 19.28
N THR A 51 5.44 10.76 20.48
CA THR A 51 6.12 11.35 21.64
C THR A 51 7.63 11.44 21.39
N LEU A 52 8.26 10.37 20.92
CA LEU A 52 9.68 10.34 20.58
C LEU A 52 10.02 11.36 19.49
N SER A 53 9.23 11.39 18.41
CA SER A 53 9.37 12.36 17.33
C SER A 53 9.29 13.80 17.85
N GLY A 54 8.29 14.10 18.68
CA GLY A 54 8.12 15.42 19.29
C GLY A 54 9.27 15.81 20.22
N ASN A 55 9.80 14.86 21.00
CA ASN A 55 10.94 15.09 21.88
C ASN A 55 12.22 15.41 21.09
N TRP A 56 12.52 14.62 20.06
CA TRP A 56 13.67 14.89 19.19
C TRP A 56 13.54 16.21 18.43
N GLN A 57 12.33 16.57 17.99
CA GLN A 57 12.08 17.86 17.35
C GLN A 57 12.39 19.02 18.29
N LYS A 58 11.94 18.94 19.56
CA LYS A 58 12.26 19.93 20.59
C LYS A 58 13.76 20.01 20.89
N GLU A 59 14.45 18.88 20.91
CA GLU A 59 15.89 18.85 21.13
C GLU A 59 16.66 19.56 20.00
N ILE A 60 16.29 19.29 18.73
CA ILE A 60 16.87 19.98 17.58
C ILE A 60 16.59 21.49 17.65
N GLU A 61 15.36 21.87 18.01
CA GLU A 61 14.99 23.28 18.17
C GLU A 61 15.81 23.98 19.26
N ALA A 62 16.02 23.31 20.41
CA ALA A 62 16.87 23.81 21.48
C ALA A 62 18.32 24.00 21.01
N GLN A 63 18.88 23.03 20.29
CA GLN A 63 20.24 23.14 19.75
C GLN A 63 20.36 24.27 18.71
N LYS A 64 19.34 24.47 17.87
CA LYS A 64 19.29 25.59 16.92
C LYS A 64 19.22 26.94 17.63
N LYS A 65 18.41 27.06 18.68
CA LYS A 65 18.34 28.28 19.50
C LYS A 65 19.69 28.60 20.15
N ASP A 66 20.42 27.59 20.62
CA ASP A 66 21.77 27.78 21.15
C ASP A 66 22.77 28.21 20.07
N LEU A 67 22.65 27.67 18.85
CA LEU A 67 23.44 28.09 17.69
C LEU A 67 23.16 29.56 17.33
N ASP A 68 21.90 29.97 17.31
CA ASP A 68 21.51 31.36 17.06
C ASP A 68 22.08 32.30 18.13
N LYS A 69 22.10 31.88 19.39
CA LYS A 69 22.72 32.64 20.48
C LYS A 69 24.22 32.79 20.26
N LEU A 70 24.92 31.72 19.87
CA LEU A 70 26.35 31.76 19.53
C LEU A 70 26.63 32.74 18.39
N TYR A 71 25.83 32.71 17.33
CA TYR A 71 25.93 33.66 16.21
C TYR A 71 25.76 35.11 16.68
N ARG A 72 24.73 35.39 17.47
CA ARG A 72 24.46 36.75 18.01
C ARG A 72 25.59 37.24 18.91
N THR A 73 26.10 36.38 19.79
CA THR A 73 27.24 36.69 20.66
C THR A 73 28.50 36.98 19.83
N TYR A 74 28.79 36.15 18.82
CA TYR A 74 29.91 36.38 17.92
C TYR A 74 29.80 37.73 17.20
N GLN A 75 28.63 38.07 16.65
CA GLN A 75 28.39 39.36 15.98
C GLN A 75 28.57 40.56 16.92
N ALA A 76 28.13 40.47 18.17
CA ALA A 76 28.29 41.53 19.15
C ALA A 76 29.74 41.72 19.61
N GLU A 77 30.47 40.62 19.76
CA GLU A 77 31.87 40.63 20.20
C GLU A 77 32.86 40.85 19.03
N GLU A 78 32.43 40.73 17.77
CA GLU A 78 33.32 40.65 16.60
C GLU A 78 34.34 41.79 16.53
N VAL A 79 33.92 43.02 16.81
CA VAL A 79 34.79 44.22 16.78
C VAL A 79 35.85 44.23 17.89
N LEU A 80 35.67 43.42 18.93
CA LEU A 80 36.57 43.30 20.08
C LEU A 80 37.55 42.12 19.95
N LEU A 81 37.34 41.23 18.96
CA LEU A 81 38.11 40.01 18.81
C LEU A 81 39.28 40.18 17.83
N THR A 82 40.43 39.60 18.19
CA THR A 82 41.57 39.44 17.28
C THR A 82 41.26 38.38 16.21
N GLU A 83 41.94 38.43 15.06
CA GLU A 83 41.78 37.43 13.98
C GLU A 83 41.82 35.95 14.44
N PRO A 84 42.80 35.50 15.26
CA PRO A 84 42.80 34.11 15.73
C PRO A 84 41.61 33.79 16.63
N MET A 85 41.12 34.75 17.43
CA MET A 85 39.92 34.56 18.26
C MET A 85 38.66 34.48 17.40
N LYS A 86 38.56 35.31 16.34
CA LYS A 86 37.45 35.24 15.38
C LYS A 86 37.36 33.88 14.72
N LYS A 87 38.49 33.39 14.20
CA LYS A 87 38.56 32.07 13.57
C LYS A 87 38.09 30.96 14.51
N LYS A 88 38.56 30.98 15.77
CA LYS A 88 38.12 30.00 16.77
C LYS A 88 36.60 30.02 16.99
N ARG A 89 35.99 31.21 17.10
CA ARG A 89 34.53 31.34 17.26
C ARG A 89 33.77 30.85 16.03
N GLN A 90 34.25 31.17 14.82
CA GLN A 90 33.66 30.69 13.57
C GLN A 90 33.74 29.16 13.48
N ASP A 91 34.87 28.56 13.83
CA ASP A 91 35.05 27.10 13.85
C ASP A 91 34.11 26.44 14.88
N GLU A 92 33.93 27.04 16.06
CA GLU A 92 32.96 26.58 17.08
C GLU A 92 31.52 26.60 16.55
N ILE A 93 31.13 27.66 15.86
CA ILE A 93 29.81 27.82 15.25
C ILE A 93 29.59 26.80 14.14
N LEU A 94 30.54 26.67 13.20
CA LEU A 94 30.48 25.71 12.09
C LEU A 94 30.39 24.27 12.60
N LYS A 95 31.17 23.94 13.64
CA LYS A 95 31.10 22.63 14.29
C LYS A 95 29.71 22.37 14.88
N LYS A 96 29.16 23.33 15.62
CA LYS A 96 27.82 23.21 16.23
C LYS A 96 26.73 23.05 15.16
N GLU A 97 26.84 23.76 14.04
CA GLU A 97 25.94 23.62 12.88
C GLU A 97 26.02 22.22 12.25
N GLN A 98 27.24 21.71 12.04
CA GLN A 98 27.47 20.37 11.52
C GLN A 98 26.94 19.29 12.47
N ASP A 99 27.12 19.46 13.78
CA ASP A 99 26.63 18.55 14.81
C ASP A 99 25.10 18.48 14.78
N ILE A 100 24.40 19.62 14.67
CA ILE A 100 22.93 19.67 14.55
C ILE A 100 22.47 18.94 13.29
N LYS A 101 23.11 19.20 12.14
CA LYS A 101 22.75 18.54 10.87
C LYS A 101 22.96 17.03 10.97
N THR A 102 24.07 16.61 11.56
CA THR A 102 24.38 15.18 11.78
C THR A 102 23.38 14.54 12.73
N TYR A 103 23.03 15.22 13.82
CA TYR A 103 22.02 14.78 14.77
C TYR A 103 20.66 14.62 14.09
N GLN A 104 20.20 15.64 13.36
CA GLN A 104 18.95 15.62 12.61
C GLN A 104 18.90 14.45 11.62
N ASN A 105 19.96 14.23 10.84
CA ASN A 105 20.06 13.10 9.91
C ASN A 105 20.09 11.75 10.63
N ARG A 106 20.73 11.66 11.80
CA ARG A 106 20.76 10.42 12.60
C ARG A 106 19.37 10.04 13.11
N ILE A 107 18.55 11.04 13.47
CA ILE A 107 17.19 10.80 13.97
C ILE A 107 16.19 10.57 12.82
N PHE A 108 16.13 11.51 11.87
CA PHE A 108 15.09 11.61 10.84
C PHE A 108 15.56 11.24 9.43
N GLY A 109 16.83 10.90 9.25
CA GLY A 109 17.35 10.44 7.96
C GLY A 109 16.82 9.06 7.57
N TYR A 110 17.23 8.60 6.39
CA TYR A 110 16.92 7.26 5.91
C TYR A 110 17.45 6.21 6.90
N GLU A 111 16.58 5.28 7.31
CA GLU A 111 16.89 4.28 8.35
C GLU A 111 17.39 4.88 9.68
N GLY A 112 17.04 6.14 9.96
CA GLY A 112 17.36 6.84 11.19
C GLY A 112 16.71 6.21 12.42
N GLN A 113 16.97 6.79 13.60
CA GLN A 113 16.45 6.29 14.86
C GLN A 113 14.91 6.24 14.89
N LEU A 114 14.23 7.23 14.30
CA LEU A 114 12.77 7.26 14.24
C LEU A 114 12.22 6.08 13.42
N PHE A 115 12.86 5.77 12.29
CA PHE A 115 12.47 4.63 11.45
C PHE A 115 12.65 3.31 12.21
N LYS A 116 13.81 3.12 12.85
CA LYS A 116 14.09 1.92 13.66
C LYS A 116 13.09 1.75 14.79
N LYS A 117 12.77 2.83 15.52
CA LYS A 117 11.79 2.80 16.60
C LYS A 117 10.38 2.50 16.09
N ARG A 118 9.98 3.07 14.95
CA ARG A 118 8.71 2.72 14.30
C ARG A 118 8.66 1.23 13.98
N GLN A 119 9.71 0.68 13.38
CA GLN A 119 9.77 -0.75 13.08
C GLN A 119 9.73 -1.59 14.35
N GLU A 120 10.53 -1.28 15.37
CA GLU A 120 10.58 -2.01 16.64
C GLU A 120 9.22 -2.06 17.34
N LEU A 121 8.50 -0.94 17.39
CA LEU A 121 7.21 -0.85 18.07
C LEU A 121 6.04 -1.40 17.24
N THR A 122 6.11 -1.29 15.91
CA THR A 122 5.01 -1.72 15.02
C THR A 122 5.12 -3.19 14.64
N LYS A 123 6.34 -3.73 14.51
CA LYS A 123 6.60 -5.12 14.14
C LYS A 123 5.87 -6.15 15.01
N PRO A 124 5.86 -6.08 16.36
CA PRO A 124 5.14 -7.07 17.16
C PRO A 124 3.63 -7.06 16.87
N VAL A 125 3.05 -5.89 16.64
CA VAL A 125 1.63 -5.76 16.25
C VAL A 125 1.39 -6.40 14.88
N GLN A 126 2.26 -6.11 13.91
CA GLN A 126 2.20 -6.72 12.59
C GLN A 126 2.30 -8.25 12.66
N ASP A 127 3.25 -8.77 13.44
CA ASP A 127 3.48 -10.21 13.59
C ASP A 127 2.22 -10.90 14.17
N GLN A 128 1.53 -10.28 15.13
CA GLN A 128 0.24 -10.78 15.65
C GLN A 128 -0.85 -10.81 14.56
N VAL A 129 -0.95 -9.75 13.77
CA VAL A 129 -1.92 -9.68 12.65
C VAL A 129 -1.60 -10.73 11.59
N PHE A 130 -0.33 -10.91 11.24
CA PHE A 130 0.11 -11.94 10.28
C PHE A 130 -0.24 -13.34 10.76
N GLU A 131 -0.03 -13.65 12.03
CA GLU A 131 -0.40 -14.96 12.60
C GLU A 131 -1.93 -15.19 12.52
N ALA A 132 -2.73 -14.16 12.84
CA ALA A 132 -4.19 -14.25 12.74
C ALA A 132 -4.65 -14.42 11.27
N ILE A 133 -4.07 -13.68 10.33
CA ILE A 133 -4.33 -13.85 8.90
C ILE A 133 -3.99 -15.27 8.45
N GLU A 134 -2.85 -15.82 8.89
CA GLU A 134 -2.44 -17.19 8.54
C GLU A 134 -3.46 -18.24 9.04
N LYS A 135 -3.94 -18.10 10.28
CA LYS A 135 -4.97 -18.99 10.84
C LYS A 135 -6.27 -18.90 10.06
N VAL A 136 -6.74 -17.69 9.74
CA VAL A 136 -7.96 -17.48 8.94
C VAL A 136 -7.79 -18.04 7.53
N ALA A 137 -6.64 -17.81 6.88
CA ALA A 137 -6.34 -18.31 5.55
C ALA A 137 -6.39 -19.85 5.52
N LYS A 138 -5.78 -20.52 6.50
CA LYS A 138 -5.84 -21.99 6.64
C LYS A 138 -7.26 -22.48 6.88
N LYS A 139 -8.01 -21.85 7.80
CA LYS A 139 -9.40 -22.22 8.14
C LYS A 139 -10.37 -22.06 6.96
N LYS A 140 -10.17 -21.03 6.13
CA LYS A 140 -11.00 -20.72 4.97
C LYS A 140 -10.46 -21.30 3.65
N GLN A 141 -9.35 -22.04 3.71
CA GLN A 141 -8.69 -22.67 2.57
C GLN A 141 -8.32 -21.65 1.47
N LEU A 142 -7.81 -20.49 1.88
CA LEU A 142 -7.33 -19.46 0.97
C LEU A 142 -5.91 -19.78 0.53
N ALA A 143 -5.67 -19.69 -0.78
CA ALA A 143 -4.34 -19.88 -1.36
C ALA A 143 -3.49 -18.62 -1.22
N ILE A 144 -4.12 -17.44 -1.34
CA ILE A 144 -3.46 -16.13 -1.25
C ILE A 144 -4.40 -15.15 -0.54
N VAL A 145 -3.83 -14.32 0.32
CA VAL A 145 -4.50 -13.17 0.94
C VAL A 145 -3.77 -11.90 0.51
N PHE A 146 -4.51 -10.94 -0.03
CA PHE A 146 -3.99 -9.62 -0.41
C PHE A 146 -4.28 -8.60 0.70
N ASP A 147 -3.36 -7.69 0.91
CA ASP A 147 -3.59 -6.55 1.78
C ASP A 147 -4.03 -5.33 0.95
N LYS A 148 -5.18 -4.76 1.32
CA LYS A 148 -5.73 -3.54 0.72
C LYS A 148 -4.96 -2.29 1.14
N SER A 149 -4.33 -2.32 2.30
CA SER A 149 -3.53 -1.22 2.83
C SER A 149 -2.10 -1.20 2.26
N GLY A 150 -1.72 -2.23 1.48
CA GLY A 150 -0.40 -2.35 0.88
C GLY A 150 -0.23 -1.58 -0.44
N ASP A 151 0.97 -1.68 -1.02
CA ASP A 151 1.33 -1.00 -2.28
C ASP A 151 0.56 -1.53 -3.51
N LEU A 152 -0.03 -2.73 -3.41
CA LEU A 152 -0.80 -3.33 -4.49
C LEU A 152 -2.16 -2.63 -4.63
N THR A 153 -2.33 -1.88 -5.72
CA THR A 153 -3.59 -1.21 -6.01
C THR A 153 -4.67 -2.19 -6.46
N MET A 154 -5.71 -2.37 -5.64
CA MET A 154 -6.91 -3.13 -6.01
C MET A 154 -8.02 -2.17 -6.47
N LEU A 155 -8.30 -2.14 -7.77
CA LEU A 155 -9.29 -1.21 -8.37
C LEU A 155 -10.74 -1.53 -7.97
N TYR A 156 -11.05 -2.82 -7.83
CA TYR A 156 -12.35 -3.31 -7.39
C TYR A 156 -12.15 -4.65 -6.70
N THR A 157 -12.83 -4.85 -5.58
CA THR A 157 -12.91 -6.13 -4.90
C THR A 157 -14.37 -6.46 -4.63
N ASN A 158 -14.74 -7.73 -4.79
CA ASN A 158 -16.05 -8.19 -4.34
C ASN A 158 -15.99 -8.35 -2.80
N PRO A 159 -16.87 -7.68 -2.02
CA PRO A 159 -16.88 -7.76 -0.55
C PRO A 159 -17.00 -9.18 0.02
N VAL A 160 -17.50 -10.14 -0.76
CA VAL A 160 -17.56 -11.56 -0.35
C VAL A 160 -16.16 -12.16 -0.13
N HIS A 161 -15.12 -11.57 -0.71
CA HIS A 161 -13.73 -11.97 -0.52
C HIS A 161 -12.99 -11.13 0.54
N ASP A 162 -13.72 -10.30 1.30
CA ASP A 162 -13.18 -9.57 2.45
C ASP A 162 -13.12 -10.50 3.66
N TYR A 163 -11.92 -10.73 4.19
CA TYR A 163 -11.71 -11.54 5.39
C TYR A 163 -11.30 -10.72 6.61
N THR A 164 -11.36 -9.39 6.53
CA THR A 164 -10.95 -8.48 7.60
C THR A 164 -11.65 -8.78 8.92
N GLU A 165 -12.96 -9.01 8.90
CA GLU A 165 -13.72 -9.30 10.12
C GLU A 165 -13.35 -10.66 10.73
N PHE A 166 -13.11 -11.69 9.91
CA PHE A 166 -12.67 -12.99 10.43
C PHE A 166 -11.30 -12.91 11.12
N VAL A 167 -10.43 -12.00 10.67
CA VAL A 167 -9.13 -11.75 11.33
C VAL A 167 -9.33 -10.99 12.64
N LEU A 168 -10.25 -10.03 12.69
CA LEU A 168 -10.62 -9.35 13.94
C LEU A 168 -11.22 -10.34 14.96
N GLU A 169 -12.07 -11.26 14.52
CA GLU A 169 -12.60 -12.35 15.36
C GLU A 169 -11.47 -13.22 15.93
N GLU A 170 -10.51 -13.63 15.10
CA GLU A 170 -9.36 -14.44 15.53
C GLU A 170 -8.48 -13.69 16.54
N LEU A 171 -8.38 -12.37 16.43
CA LEU A 171 -7.66 -11.50 17.37
C LEU A 171 -8.47 -11.19 18.64
N GLY A 172 -9.74 -11.61 18.73
CA GLY A 172 -10.63 -11.26 19.85
C GLY A 172 -11.06 -9.79 19.87
N LEU A 173 -11.00 -9.12 18.72
CA LEU A 173 -11.28 -7.69 18.53
C LEU A 173 -12.53 -7.43 17.68
N ALA A 174 -13.29 -8.49 17.35
CA ALA A 174 -14.53 -8.37 16.59
C ALA A 174 -15.53 -7.48 17.33
N SER A 175 -16.15 -6.57 16.57
CA SER A 175 -17.24 -5.74 17.07
C SER A 175 -18.55 -6.47 16.79
N GLU A 176 -19.44 -6.62 17.79
CA GLU A 176 -20.75 -7.25 17.54
C GLU A 176 -21.61 -6.51 16.49
N ASP A 177 -21.27 -5.25 16.18
CA ASP A 177 -22.04 -4.35 15.29
C ASP A 177 -21.85 -4.58 13.78
N ARG A 178 -20.93 -5.46 13.32
CA ARG A 178 -20.66 -5.66 11.87
C ARG A 178 -20.98 -7.03 11.30
N ASN A 179 -21.52 -7.97 12.08
CA ASN A 179 -21.95 -9.27 11.57
C ASN A 179 -23.28 -9.22 10.79
N GLN A 180 -23.55 -8.08 10.13
CA GLN A 180 -24.60 -7.96 9.13
C GLN A 180 -23.94 -7.67 7.78
N THR A 181 -24.30 -8.52 6.81
CA THR A 181 -24.02 -8.38 5.38
C THR A 181 -24.13 -6.90 4.97
N PRO A 182 -23.26 -6.36 4.10
CA PRO A 182 -23.41 -4.99 3.64
C PRO A 182 -24.83 -4.81 3.10
N GLN A 183 -25.67 -4.04 3.80
CA GLN A 183 -26.94 -3.65 3.23
C GLN A 183 -26.60 -2.84 1.99
N ARG A 184 -26.94 -3.44 0.85
CA ARG A 184 -26.84 -2.87 -0.47
C ARG A 184 -27.61 -1.55 -0.46
N GLY A 185 -26.92 -0.45 -0.16
CA GLY A 185 -27.46 0.88 -0.33
C GLY A 185 -28.01 0.96 -1.75
N ALA A 186 -29.30 1.25 -1.87
CA ALA A 186 -29.99 1.28 -3.15
C ALA A 186 -29.17 2.12 -4.13
N VAL A 187 -28.65 1.47 -5.17
CA VAL A 187 -28.06 2.17 -6.31
C VAL A 187 -29.20 3.04 -6.85
N LYS A 188 -29.15 4.35 -6.60
CA LYS A 188 -30.01 5.29 -7.30
C LYS A 188 -29.73 5.07 -8.77
N THR A 189 -30.73 4.55 -9.47
CA THR A 189 -30.76 4.41 -10.91
C THR A 189 -30.40 5.77 -11.52
N VAL A 190 -29.20 5.88 -12.08
CA VAL A 190 -28.87 7.00 -12.95
C VAL A 190 -29.77 6.84 -14.17
N ALA A 191 -30.69 7.78 -14.36
CA ALA A 191 -31.58 7.80 -15.49
C ALA A 191 -30.76 7.75 -16.79
N THR A 192 -31.15 6.86 -17.69
CA THR A 192 -30.63 6.78 -19.05
C THR A 192 -30.76 8.17 -19.71
N PRO A 193 -29.69 8.73 -20.31
CA PRO A 193 -29.80 9.99 -21.02
C PRO A 193 -30.81 9.85 -22.16
N GLN A 194 -31.84 10.71 -22.17
CA GLN A 194 -32.72 10.84 -23.33
C GLN A 194 -31.99 11.67 -24.39
N THR A 195 -31.75 11.05 -25.54
CA THR A 195 -31.31 11.76 -26.75
C THR A 195 -32.44 12.67 -27.23
N PRO A 196 -32.22 13.98 -27.47
CA PRO A 196 -33.25 14.84 -28.02
C PRO A 196 -33.55 14.47 -29.47
N ALA A 197 -34.83 14.40 -29.81
CA ALA A 197 -35.34 14.19 -31.16
C ALA A 197 -35.61 15.53 -31.88
N GLY A 198 -35.40 15.53 -33.22
CA GLY A 198 -35.75 16.58 -34.19
C GLY A 198 -34.52 17.28 -34.79
N ASP A 199 -34.32 17.45 -36.10
CA ASP A 199 -35.16 17.20 -37.28
C ASP A 199 -34.28 17.18 -38.54
N GLU A 200 -34.71 16.41 -39.57
CA GLU A 200 -34.53 16.56 -41.04
C GLU A 200 -33.11 16.80 -41.62
N ALA A 201 -32.63 16.29 -42.75
CA ALA A 201 -33.03 15.50 -43.92
C ALA A 201 -31.70 14.81 -44.36
N GLU A 202 -31.53 13.91 -45.32
CA GLU A 202 -32.14 13.71 -46.63
C GLU A 202 -31.51 12.39 -47.12
N ALA A 203 -32.30 11.57 -47.81
CA ALA A 203 -31.80 10.34 -48.43
C ALA A 203 -30.97 10.70 -49.66
N ASP A 204 -29.75 10.17 -49.79
CA ASP A 204 -29.26 9.87 -51.13
C ASP A 204 -28.37 8.62 -51.17
N THR A 205 -28.59 7.88 -52.25
CA THR A 205 -28.11 6.55 -52.56
C THR A 205 -26.83 6.67 -53.36
N GLU A 206 -25.68 6.21 -52.87
CA GLU A 206 -24.60 5.80 -53.78
C GLU A 206 -23.58 4.83 -53.15
N LYS A 207 -23.39 3.70 -53.82
CA LYS A 207 -22.25 2.77 -53.69
C LYS A 207 -21.36 3.06 -54.91
N PRO A 208 -20.01 3.18 -54.82
CA PRO A 208 -19.15 1.99 -54.78
C PRO A 208 -17.69 2.08 -54.25
N ALA A 209 -17.13 0.88 -54.03
CA ALA A 209 -15.73 0.45 -54.28
C ALA A 209 -14.55 0.84 -53.35
N ALA A 210 -14.05 -0.18 -52.63
CA ALA A 210 -12.66 -0.68 -52.54
C ALA A 210 -11.43 0.27 -52.49
N LYS A 211 -10.63 0.18 -51.41
CA LYS A 211 -9.26 -0.44 -51.38
C LYS A 211 -8.61 -0.36 -49.96
N PRO A 212 -7.62 -1.23 -49.65
CA PRO A 212 -7.12 -1.46 -48.28
C PRO A 212 -5.82 -0.71 -47.96
N ALA A 213 -5.56 -0.41 -46.68
CA ALA A 213 -4.28 0.14 -46.22
C ALA A 213 -3.75 -0.56 -44.95
N THR A 214 -2.90 -1.56 -45.20
CA THR A 214 -1.58 -1.84 -44.63
C THR A 214 -1.25 -1.51 -43.16
N ARG A 215 -0.93 -2.58 -42.42
CA ARG A 215 -0.27 -2.62 -41.10
C ARG A 215 1.24 -2.33 -41.23
N PRO A 216 1.87 -1.51 -40.37
CA PRO A 216 3.34 -1.46 -40.31
C PRO A 216 3.89 -2.52 -39.36
N ALA A 217 5.01 -3.11 -39.78
CA ALA A 217 5.75 -4.17 -39.10
C ALA A 217 6.84 -3.62 -38.17
N ARG A 218 7.11 -4.38 -37.11
CA ARG A 218 8.17 -4.24 -36.10
C ARG A 218 9.56 -4.48 -36.72
N PRO A 219 10.60 -3.70 -36.41
CA PRO A 219 11.97 -4.08 -36.74
C PRO A 219 12.59 -4.92 -35.62
N ALA A 220 13.13 -6.08 -36.00
CA ALA A 220 14.12 -6.83 -35.24
C ALA A 220 15.53 -6.31 -35.60
N GLY A 221 16.41 -6.28 -34.60
CA GLY A 221 17.69 -5.57 -34.66
C GLY A 221 18.77 -6.18 -35.54
N ARG A 222 19.92 -5.52 -35.55
CA ARG A 222 21.15 -6.05 -36.14
C ARG A 222 22.36 -5.67 -35.29
N LYS A 223 23.18 -6.70 -35.08
CA LYS A 223 24.51 -6.70 -34.46
C LYS A 223 25.45 -5.70 -35.15
N ASN A 224 26.33 -5.09 -34.36
CA ASN A 224 27.78 -5.30 -34.41
C ASN A 224 28.36 -5.00 -33.03
#